data_AF-A0A8T3TWA0-F1
#
_entry.id   AF-A0A8T3TWA0-F1
#
_cell.length_a   1.000
_cell.length_b   1.000
_cell.length_c   1.000
_cell.angle_alpha   90.00
_cell.angle_beta   90.00
_cell.angle_gamma   90.00
#
_symmetry.space_group_name_H-M   'P 1'
#
loop_
_entity.id
_entity.type
_entity.pdbx_description
1 polymer ?
#
loop_
_entity_poly.entity_id
_entity_poly.type
_entity_poly.pdbx_seq_one_letter_code
_entity_poly.pdbx_strand_id
1 'polypeptide(L)'
;MNAPSLADLSPRPLHSYFEYVGGGSSKFYAVSLEEEEGGTWRVRFNFGRIGFPRTWDARVVGATWVKAASTYIGLINEKTGKGYELKPWPANLKLPDGTTFDEDAFAVADKHDVLFRASRRGTLPPATGGTIAGVPLPDGILYAPLPEGGSRGEDPLIWASEQPVPTNRAQR
;
A
#
# COMPACT_ATOMS: atom_id res chain seq x y z
N MET A 1 9.94 -10.65 0.07
CA MET A 1 9.95 -9.55 1.06
C MET A 1 10.55 -10.10 2.33
N ASN A 2 11.55 -9.43 2.92
CA ASN A 2 12.07 -9.82 4.23
C ASN A 2 11.02 -9.48 5.30
N ALA A 3 10.77 -10.41 6.24
CA ALA A 3 9.89 -10.15 7.36
C ALA A 3 10.49 -9.06 8.27
N PRO A 4 9.67 -8.14 8.82
CA PRO A 4 10.15 -7.14 9.76
C PRO A 4 10.74 -7.81 11.00
N SER A 5 11.91 -7.36 11.46
CA SER A 5 12.53 -7.85 12.69
C SER A 5 12.20 -6.92 13.87
N LEU A 6 12.31 -7.42 15.10
CA LEU A 6 12.03 -6.62 16.31
C LEU A 6 12.98 -5.40 16.42
N ALA A 7 14.20 -5.52 15.90
CA ALA A 7 15.19 -4.44 15.93
C ALA A 7 14.82 -3.25 15.04
N ASP A 8 13.95 -3.48 14.06
CA ASP A 8 13.52 -2.46 13.09
C ASP A 8 12.28 -1.68 13.58
N LEU A 9 11.68 -2.08 14.71
CA LEU A 9 10.46 -1.48 15.23
C LEU A 9 10.74 -0.57 16.43
N SER A 10 10.54 0.73 16.24
CA SER A 10 10.41 1.66 17.36
C SER A 10 9.05 1.49 18.06
N PRO A 11 8.95 1.73 19.38
CA PRO A 11 7.68 1.70 20.11
C PRO A 11 6.70 2.74 19.55
N ARG A 12 5.81 2.28 18.67
CA ARG A 12 4.72 3.08 18.09
C ARG A 12 3.56 2.15 17.71
N PRO A 13 2.32 2.68 17.62
CA PRO A 13 1.21 1.91 17.07
C PRO A 13 1.51 1.44 15.65
N LEU A 14 1.12 0.20 15.33
CA LEU A 14 1.33 -0.42 14.03
C LEU A 14 0.10 -1.22 13.61
N HIS A 15 -0.20 -1.18 12.32
CA HIS A 15 -1.35 -1.86 11.75
C HIS A 15 -0.94 -2.60 10.50
N SER A 16 -1.51 -3.78 10.27
CA SER A 16 -1.27 -4.54 9.05
C SER A 16 -2.53 -5.27 8.63
N TYR A 17 -2.81 -5.21 7.34
CA TYR A 17 -3.95 -5.83 6.70
C TYR A 17 -3.50 -6.83 5.65
N PHE A 18 -4.15 -7.98 5.63
CA PHE A 18 -3.79 -9.10 4.79
C PHE A 18 -5.01 -9.69 4.12
N GLU A 19 -4.84 -10.16 2.89
CA GLU A 19 -5.87 -10.86 2.14
C GLU A 19 -5.39 -12.22 1.66
N TYR A 20 -6.32 -13.17 1.63
CA TYR A 20 -6.14 -14.46 0.99
C TYR A 20 -7.26 -14.65 -0.02
N VAL A 21 -6.90 -14.82 -1.30
CA VAL A 21 -7.83 -15.09 -2.39
C VAL A 21 -7.37 -16.37 -3.10
N GLY A 22 -8.15 -17.45 -2.94
CA GLY A 22 -7.81 -18.74 -3.52
C GLY A 22 -8.85 -19.82 -3.23
N GLY A 23 -9.00 -20.81 -4.12
CA GLY A 23 -9.85 -21.99 -3.89
C GLY A 23 -11.32 -21.68 -3.59
N GLY A 24 -11.89 -20.63 -4.19
CA GLY A 24 -13.27 -20.18 -3.93
C GLY A 24 -13.47 -19.44 -2.61
N SER A 25 -12.38 -19.13 -1.90
CA SER A 25 -12.41 -18.41 -0.62
C SER A 25 -11.73 -17.05 -0.76
N SER A 26 -12.37 -16.02 -0.18
CA SER A 26 -11.84 -14.66 -0.06
C SER A 26 -11.89 -14.27 1.41
N LYS A 27 -10.73 -14.24 2.07
CA LYS A 27 -10.60 -13.97 3.51
C LYS A 27 -9.66 -12.80 3.75
N PHE A 28 -9.88 -12.09 4.86
CA PHE A 28 -8.95 -11.10 5.35
C PHE A 28 -8.46 -11.44 6.76
N TYR A 29 -7.32 -10.87 7.10
CA TYR A 29 -6.80 -10.82 8.46
C TYR A 29 -6.24 -9.42 8.70
N ALA A 30 -6.63 -8.79 9.80
CA ALA A 30 -6.13 -7.49 10.23
C ALA A 30 -5.55 -7.62 11.63
N VAL A 31 -4.44 -6.94 11.90
CA VAL A 31 -3.78 -6.91 13.20
C VAL A 31 -3.35 -5.49 13.53
N SER A 32 -3.51 -5.13 14.80
CA SER A 32 -3.21 -3.82 15.37
C SER A 32 -2.36 -4.01 16.62
N LEU A 33 -1.22 -3.32 16.70
CA LEU A 33 -0.40 -3.14 17.89
C LEU A 33 -0.63 -1.73 18.40
N GLU A 34 -1.10 -1.60 19.64
CA GLU A 34 -1.55 -0.32 20.21
C GLU A 34 -0.91 -0.12 21.58
N GLU A 35 -0.58 1.14 21.88
CA GLU A 35 -0.20 1.56 23.22
C GLU A 35 -1.47 1.73 24.07
N GLU A 36 -1.39 1.30 25.33
CA GLU A 36 -2.41 1.46 26.34
C GLU A 36 -1.99 2.53 27.37
N GLU A 37 -2.95 2.98 28.17
CA GLU A 37 -2.66 3.85 29.30
C GLU A 37 -1.65 3.19 30.25
N GLY A 38 -0.65 3.96 30.69
CA GLY A 38 0.41 3.46 31.56
C GLY A 38 1.60 2.83 30.82
N GLY A 39 1.71 2.99 29.50
CA GLY A 39 2.87 2.56 28.72
C GLY A 39 2.94 1.05 28.47
N THR A 40 1.83 0.34 28.70
CA THR A 40 1.67 -1.05 28.29
C THR A 40 1.15 -1.12 26.86
N TRP A 41 1.20 -2.33 26.28
CA TRP A 41 0.88 -2.55 24.87
C TRP A 41 -0.08 -3.72 24.73
N ARG A 42 -0.95 -3.61 23.72
CA ARG A 42 -1.90 -4.67 23.34
C ARG A 42 -1.82 -4.99 21.86
N VAL A 43 -2.16 -6.23 21.53
CA VAL A 43 -2.28 -6.71 20.14
C VAL A 43 -3.70 -7.17 19.91
N ARG A 44 -4.42 -6.51 19.00
CA ARG A 44 -5.77 -6.86 18.59
C ARG A 44 -5.78 -7.39 17.18
N PHE A 45 -6.74 -8.25 16.86
CA PHE A 45 -6.90 -8.82 15.53
C PHE A 45 -8.36 -8.95 15.11
N ASN A 46 -8.58 -8.96 13.80
CA ASN A 46 -9.87 -9.17 13.16
C ASN A 46 -9.69 -10.08 11.95
N PHE A 47 -10.63 -10.97 11.69
CA PHE A 47 -10.55 -11.88 10.57
C PHE A 47 -11.95 -12.29 10.10
N GLY A 48 -12.07 -12.57 8.81
CA GLY A 48 -13.36 -12.92 8.24
C GLY A 48 -13.33 -12.99 6.73
N ARG A 49 -14.51 -12.88 6.13
CA ARG A 49 -14.66 -12.72 4.68
C ARG A 49 -14.37 -11.27 4.31
N ILE A 50 -13.66 -11.04 3.21
CA ILE A 50 -13.39 -9.69 2.71
C ILE A 50 -14.73 -8.92 2.56
N GLY A 51 -14.78 -7.69 3.07
CA GLY A 51 -15.98 -6.85 3.11
C GLY A 51 -16.94 -7.10 4.27
N PHE A 52 -16.68 -8.09 5.13
CA PHE A 52 -17.53 -8.43 6.29
C PHE A 52 -16.70 -8.47 7.58
N PRO A 53 -16.27 -7.30 8.09
CA PRO A 53 -15.49 -7.23 9.32
C PRO A 53 -16.28 -7.71 10.53
N ARG A 54 -15.59 -8.35 11.47
CA ARG A 54 -16.17 -8.83 12.74
C ARG A 54 -15.77 -7.93 13.90
N THR A 55 -16.21 -8.27 15.10
CA THR A 55 -15.69 -7.66 16.32
C THR A 55 -14.21 -7.99 16.49
N TRP A 56 -13.42 -6.99 16.86
CA TRP A 56 -12.00 -7.13 17.16
C TRP A 56 -11.78 -7.92 18.46
N ASP A 57 -10.89 -8.90 18.41
CA ASP A 57 -10.46 -9.69 19.56
C ASP A 57 -9.02 -9.31 19.96
N ALA A 58 -8.57 -9.70 21.15
CA ALA A 58 -7.25 -9.40 21.67
C ALA A 58 -6.40 -10.67 21.81
N ARG A 59 -5.18 -10.63 21.28
CA ARG A 59 -4.19 -11.70 21.47
C ARG A 59 -3.38 -11.48 22.75
N VAL A 60 -3.06 -10.23 23.06
CA VAL A 60 -2.28 -9.79 24.21
C VAL A 60 -2.83 -8.45 24.70
N VAL A 61 -2.85 -8.25 26.02
CA VAL A 61 -3.30 -7.03 26.71
C VAL A 61 -2.32 -6.77 27.87
N GLY A 62 -2.00 -5.50 28.19
CA GLY A 62 -1.18 -5.15 29.34
C GLY A 62 0.27 -5.63 29.26
N ALA A 63 0.85 -5.73 28.07
CA ALA A 63 2.19 -6.29 27.88
C ALA A 63 3.29 -5.23 27.72
N THR A 64 4.54 -5.64 27.90
CA THR A 64 5.69 -4.82 27.50
C THR A 64 5.75 -4.69 25.97
N TRP A 65 6.37 -3.61 25.49
CA TRP A 65 6.63 -3.39 24.06
C TRP A 65 7.21 -4.64 23.38
N VAL A 66 8.29 -5.20 23.95
CA VAL A 66 8.98 -6.37 23.39
C VAL A 66 8.03 -7.55 23.19
N LYS A 67 7.23 -7.88 24.21
CA LYS A 67 6.27 -9.00 24.14
C LYS A 67 5.17 -8.74 23.11
N ALA A 68 4.63 -7.52 23.07
CA ALA A 68 3.57 -7.15 22.15
C ALA A 68 4.09 -7.13 20.69
N ALA A 69 5.24 -6.50 20.44
CA ALA A 69 5.89 -6.44 19.14
C ALA A 69 6.29 -7.83 18.62
N SER A 70 6.87 -8.70 19.47
CA SER A 70 7.15 -10.09 19.08
C SER A 70 5.88 -10.86 18.71
N THR A 71 4.79 -10.65 19.44
CA THR A 71 3.49 -11.29 19.12
C THR A 71 2.94 -10.78 17.80
N TYR A 72 3.00 -9.46 17.57
CA TYR A 72 2.57 -8.81 16.35
C TYR A 72 3.32 -9.37 15.12
N ILE A 73 4.66 -9.38 15.16
CA ILE A 73 5.50 -9.94 14.10
C ILE A 73 5.20 -11.44 13.91
N GLY A 74 5.01 -12.19 14.99
CA GLY A 74 4.66 -13.60 14.95
C GLY A 74 3.35 -13.85 14.17
N LEU A 75 2.33 -13.03 14.39
CA LEU A 75 1.07 -13.10 13.64
C LEU A 75 1.27 -12.78 12.16
N ILE A 76 2.05 -11.74 11.83
CA ILE A 76 2.37 -11.40 10.44
C ILE A 76 3.04 -12.58 9.73
N ASN A 77 4.09 -13.13 10.34
CA ASN A 77 4.85 -14.26 9.79
C ASN A 77 3.98 -15.52 9.64
N GLU A 78 3.09 -15.77 10.61
CA GLU A 78 2.15 -16.88 10.52
C GLU A 78 1.21 -16.73 9.31
N LYS A 79 0.68 -15.52 9.07
CA LYS A 79 -0.28 -15.31 7.96
C LYS A 79 0.41 -15.29 6.61
N THR A 80 1.55 -14.64 6.48
CA THR A 80 2.33 -14.66 5.22
C THR A 80 2.79 -16.09 4.89
N GLY A 81 3.19 -16.88 5.89
CA GLY A 81 3.49 -18.31 5.72
C GLY A 81 2.29 -19.18 5.30
N LYS A 82 1.05 -18.68 5.46
CA LYS A 82 -0.20 -19.34 5.02
C LYS A 82 -0.71 -18.83 3.67
N GLY A 83 0.10 -18.04 2.95
CA GLY A 83 -0.25 -17.51 1.63
C GLY A 83 -1.15 -16.27 1.68
N TYR A 84 -1.28 -15.61 2.84
CA TYR A 84 -1.88 -14.29 2.87
C TYR A 84 -0.90 -13.26 2.30
N GLU A 85 -1.42 -12.31 1.52
CA GLU A 85 -0.68 -11.19 0.98
C GLU A 85 -0.93 -9.94 1.82
N LEU A 86 0.13 -9.18 2.12
CA LEU A 86 0.00 -7.86 2.72
C LEU A 86 -0.67 -6.91 1.71
N LYS A 87 -1.69 -6.17 2.15
CA LYS A 87 -2.44 -5.21 1.35
C LYS A 87 -2.55 -3.87 2.09
N PRO A 88 -2.79 -2.76 1.36
CA PRO A 88 -3.17 -1.50 1.98
C PRO A 88 -4.39 -1.67 2.89
N TRP A 89 -4.48 -0.85 3.93
CA TRP A 89 -5.61 -0.91 4.83
C TRP A 89 -6.90 -0.44 4.11
N PRO A 90 -7.99 -1.21 4.14
CA PRO A 90 -9.17 -0.84 3.36
C PRO A 90 -9.98 0.24 4.09
N ALA A 91 -10.48 1.23 3.33
CA ALA A 91 -11.18 2.40 3.86
C ALA A 91 -12.43 2.08 4.72
N ASN A 92 -13.05 0.91 4.50
CA ASN A 92 -14.23 0.46 5.23
C ASN A 92 -13.92 -0.37 6.49
N LEU A 93 -12.65 -0.71 6.74
CA LEU A 93 -12.25 -1.41 7.95
C LEU A 93 -11.85 -0.40 9.03
N LYS A 94 -12.65 -0.34 10.09
CA LYS A 94 -12.34 0.48 11.25
C LYS A 94 -11.23 -0.17 12.09
N LEU A 95 -10.37 0.67 12.64
CA LEU A 95 -9.44 0.30 13.69
C LEU A 95 -10.18 -0.20 14.94
N PRO A 96 -9.49 -0.87 15.87
CA PRO A 96 -10.12 -1.44 17.07
C PRO A 96 -10.76 -0.41 18.02
N ASP A 97 -10.35 0.86 17.93
CA ASP A 97 -10.90 2.01 18.64
C ASP A 97 -12.10 2.65 17.91
N GLY A 98 -12.45 2.15 16.71
CA GLY A 98 -13.54 2.64 15.89
C GLY A 98 -13.17 3.76 14.91
N THR A 99 -11.92 4.21 14.92
CA THR A 99 -11.42 5.23 13.97
C THR A 99 -11.18 4.62 12.58
N THR A 100 -11.13 5.48 11.57
CA THR A 100 -10.67 5.10 10.22
C THR A 100 -9.17 5.24 10.17
N PHE A 101 -8.47 4.24 9.62
CA PHE A 101 -7.04 4.36 9.39
C PHE A 101 -6.80 5.36 8.25
N ASP A 102 -6.09 6.44 8.55
CA ASP A 102 -5.67 7.45 7.59
C ASP A 102 -4.18 7.23 7.30
N GLU A 103 -3.87 6.61 6.16
CA GLU A 103 -2.48 6.38 5.73
C GLU A 103 -1.72 7.71 5.57
N ASP A 104 -2.42 8.78 5.18
CA ASP A 104 -1.81 10.10 4.94
C ASP A 104 -1.38 10.77 6.24
N ALA A 105 -2.08 10.52 7.36
CA ALA A 105 -1.71 11.07 8.67
C ALA A 105 -0.42 10.45 9.24
N PHE A 106 -0.18 9.17 8.99
CA PHE A 106 1.04 8.47 9.47
C PHE A 106 2.27 8.72 8.58
N ALA A 107 2.09 9.00 7.28
CA ALA A 107 3.19 9.36 6.38
C ALA A 107 3.82 10.73 6.70
N VAL A 108 3.16 11.58 7.49
CA VAL A 108 3.67 12.93 7.84
C VAL A 108 4.65 12.88 9.03
N ALA A 109 4.60 11.83 9.87
CA ALA A 109 5.48 11.71 11.04
C ALA A 109 6.90 11.22 10.72
N ASP A 110 7.15 10.73 9.49
CA ASP A 110 8.46 10.28 9.01
C ASP A 110 8.98 11.17 7.87
N LYS A 111 8.70 12.48 7.95
CA LYS A 111 9.27 13.48 7.03
C LYS A 111 10.74 13.78 7.38
N HIS A 112 11.60 12.82 7.09
CA HIS A 112 12.88 13.15 6.46
C HIS A 112 13.00 12.35 5.16
N ASP A 113 12.91 13.13 4.07
CA ASP A 113 13.32 12.83 2.70
C ASP A 113 12.38 12.07 1.73
N VAL A 114 11.98 12.85 0.70
CA VAL A 114 11.50 12.47 -0.64
C VAL A 114 10.01 12.11 -0.80
N LEU A 115 9.25 13.07 -1.36
CA LEU A 115 7.80 13.00 -1.55
C LEU A 115 7.34 12.29 -2.85
N PHE A 116 8.24 11.76 -3.67
CA PHE A 116 7.89 10.92 -4.83
C PHE A 116 9.01 9.93 -5.14
N ARG A 117 8.74 8.62 -5.08
CA ARG A 117 9.59 7.61 -5.75
C ARG A 117 8.93 7.16 -7.05
N ALA A 118 9.06 7.97 -8.08
CA ALA A 118 9.01 7.50 -9.46
C ALA A 118 10.42 7.03 -9.85
N SER A 119 10.61 5.73 -10.10
CA SER A 119 11.85 5.24 -10.69
C SER A 119 11.86 5.59 -12.18
N ARG A 120 12.58 6.67 -12.51
CA ARG A 120 12.86 7.12 -13.87
C ARG A 120 13.49 5.97 -14.67
N ARG A 121 12.70 5.25 -15.48
CA ARG A 121 13.18 4.07 -16.23
C ARG A 121 13.77 4.40 -17.60
N GLY A 122 13.81 5.68 -17.97
CA GLY A 122 14.51 6.19 -19.15
C GLY A 122 13.79 7.38 -19.77
N THR A 123 14.46 8.05 -20.70
CA THR A 123 13.87 8.97 -21.67
C THR A 123 13.70 8.20 -22.97
N LEU A 124 12.48 7.75 -23.27
CA LEU A 124 12.16 7.33 -24.64
C LEU A 124 11.93 8.60 -25.47
N PRO A 125 12.58 8.73 -26.63
CA PRO A 125 12.47 9.93 -27.44
C PRO A 125 11.09 10.07 -28.10
N PRO A 126 10.69 11.32 -28.43
CA PRO A 126 11.47 12.52 -28.16
C PRO A 126 11.10 13.20 -26.84
N ALA A 127 12.13 13.54 -26.06
CA ALA A 127 12.05 14.53 -24.97
C ALA A 127 11.99 15.98 -25.50
N THR A 128 11.94 16.15 -26.82
CA THR A 128 11.75 17.39 -27.58
C THR A 128 10.94 17.02 -28.82
N GLY A 129 9.61 17.16 -28.78
CA GLY A 129 8.67 16.99 -29.90
C GLY A 129 8.84 15.77 -30.84
N GLY A 130 7.82 14.92 -30.95
CA GLY A 130 7.84 13.73 -31.82
C GLY A 130 6.51 13.38 -32.45
N THR A 131 6.52 12.39 -33.34
CA THR A 131 5.29 11.81 -33.90
C THR A 131 5.09 10.38 -33.42
N ILE A 132 3.95 10.09 -32.80
CA ILE A 132 3.49 8.72 -32.54
C ILE A 132 2.33 8.43 -33.48
N ALA A 133 2.43 7.38 -34.29
CA ALA A 133 1.41 7.01 -35.28
C ALA A 133 0.97 8.17 -36.21
N GLY A 134 1.91 9.05 -36.57
CA GLY A 134 1.64 10.22 -37.43
C GLY A 134 1.00 11.42 -36.72
N VAL A 135 0.79 11.36 -35.40
CA VAL A 135 0.28 12.47 -34.59
C VAL A 135 1.45 13.21 -33.94
N PRO A 136 1.67 14.51 -34.26
CA PRO A 136 2.71 15.30 -33.63
C PRO A 136 2.33 15.60 -32.18
N LEU A 137 3.21 15.24 -31.26
CA LEU A 137 3.07 15.47 -29.84
C LEU A 137 3.98 16.64 -29.41
N PRO A 138 3.45 17.59 -28.63
CA PRO A 138 4.25 18.61 -27.94
C PRO A 138 5.31 18.02 -27.02
N ASP A 139 6.06 18.88 -26.34
CA ASP A 139 6.93 18.43 -25.25
C ASP A 139 6.08 17.93 -24.07
N GLY A 140 6.39 16.76 -23.53
CA GLY A 140 5.60 16.13 -22.48
C GLY A 140 6.32 14.99 -21.77
N ILE A 141 5.68 14.45 -20.74
CA ILE A 141 6.20 13.39 -19.89
C ILE A 141 5.37 12.12 -20.13
N LEU A 142 6.06 11.00 -20.34
CA LEU A 142 5.46 9.68 -20.51
C LEU A 142 5.42 8.96 -19.17
N TYR A 143 4.25 8.47 -18.80
CA TYR A 143 3.98 7.66 -17.63
C TYR A 143 3.66 6.24 -18.07
N ALA A 144 4.36 5.27 -17.49
CA ALA A 144 3.93 3.88 -17.52
C ALA A 144 3.30 3.58 -16.15
N PRO A 145 2.02 3.17 -16.08
CA PRO A 145 1.46 2.73 -14.82
C PRO A 145 2.25 1.52 -14.31
N LEU A 146 2.51 1.47 -13.00
CA LEU A 146 3.02 0.25 -12.38
C LEU A 146 1.87 -0.77 -12.41
N PRO A 147 2.09 -1.98 -12.95
CA PRO A 147 1.02 -2.97 -13.02
C PRO A 147 0.64 -3.38 -11.59
N GLU A 148 -0.60 -3.11 -11.21
CA GLU A 148 -1.23 -3.78 -10.08
C GLU A 148 -1.42 -5.26 -10.45
N GLY A 149 -0.41 -6.07 -10.18
CA GLY A 149 -0.49 -7.53 -10.30
C GLY A 149 0.09 -8.14 -11.57
N GLY A 150 1.40 -7.96 -11.81
CA GLY A 150 2.22 -8.84 -12.66
C GLY A 150 1.92 -8.83 -14.16
N SER A 151 2.93 -9.22 -14.95
CA SER A 151 2.99 -9.02 -16.40
C SER A 151 1.83 -9.65 -17.17
N ARG A 152 0.86 -8.83 -17.58
CA ARG A 152 0.04 -9.07 -18.77
C ARG A 152 0.43 -8.03 -19.82
N GLY A 153 0.47 -8.47 -21.07
CA GLY A 153 1.04 -7.71 -22.19
C GLY A 153 0.45 -6.31 -22.39
N GLU A 154 1.28 -5.47 -23.01
CA GLU A 154 0.99 -4.11 -23.47
C GLU A 154 0.29 -3.21 -22.44
N ASP A 155 1.03 -2.88 -21.37
CA ASP A 155 0.60 -1.85 -20.42
C ASP A 155 0.43 -0.49 -21.14
N PRO A 156 -0.71 0.20 -20.98
CA PRO A 156 -0.97 1.45 -21.67
C PRO A 156 -0.01 2.54 -21.20
N LEU A 157 0.68 3.18 -22.14
CA LEU A 157 1.52 4.34 -21.87
C LEU A 157 0.66 5.60 -21.90
N ILE A 158 0.77 6.43 -20.86
CA ILE A 158 0.07 7.71 -20.76
C ILE A 158 1.06 8.82 -21.05
N TRP A 159 0.80 9.64 -22.07
CA TRP A 159 1.57 10.86 -22.33
C TRP A 159 0.82 12.07 -21.77
N ALA A 160 1.49 12.91 -20.99
CA ALA A 160 0.93 14.14 -20.46
C ALA A 160 1.80 15.34 -20.85
N SER A 161 1.17 16.45 -21.24
CA SER A 161 1.83 17.71 -21.54
C SER A 161 0.98 18.87 -21.06
N GLU A 162 1.66 19.96 -20.73
CA GLU A 162 1.04 21.25 -20.43
C GLU A 162 0.61 21.99 -21.71
N GLN A 163 1.04 21.51 -22.89
CA GLN A 163 0.63 22.04 -24.17
C GLN A 163 -0.35 21.09 -24.87
N PRO A 164 -1.41 21.63 -25.52
CA PRO A 164 -2.37 20.81 -26.24
C PRO A 164 -1.72 20.20 -27.49
N VAL A 165 -2.16 18.99 -27.85
CA VAL A 165 -1.77 18.34 -29.11
C VAL A 165 -2.31 19.17 -30.28
N PRO A 166 -1.47 19.62 -31.23
CA PRO A 166 -1.93 20.37 -32.38
C PRO A 166 -2.85 19.49 -33.24
N THR A 167 -4.13 19.86 -33.31
CA THR A 167 -5.09 19.18 -34.18
C THR A 167 -4.75 19.52 -35.62
N ASN A 168 -4.41 18.52 -36.44
CA ASN A 168 -4.34 18.68 -37.90
C ASN A 168 -5.76 18.93 -38.45
N ARG A 169 -6.24 20.17 -38.30
CA ARG A 169 -7.38 20.72 -39.04
C ARG A 169 -6.87 21.64 -40.16
N ALA A 170 -6.09 21.05 -41.03
CA ALA A 170 -5.77 21.46 -42.40
C ALA A 170 -5.05 20.25 -42.98
N GLN A 171 -5.54 19.52 -43.98
CA GLN A 171 -5.92 19.95 -45.31
C GLN A 171 -7.00 19.00 -45.84
N ARG A 172 -8.07 19.56 -46.40
CA ARG A 172 -8.80 18.95 -47.52
C ARG A 172 -8.13 19.43 -48.80
#